data_AF-A0A2V5V7S3-F1
#
_entry.id   AF-A0A2V5V7S3-F1
#
_cell.length_a   1.000
_cell.length_b   1.000
_cell.length_c   1.000
_cell.angle_alpha   90.00
_cell.angle_beta   90.00
_cell.angle_gamma   90.00
#
_symmetry.space_group_name_H-M   'P 1'
#
loop_
_entity.id
_entity.type
_entity.pdbx_description
1 polymer ?
#
loop_
_entity_poly.entity_id
_entity_poly.type
_entity_poly.pdbx_seq_one_letter_code
_entity_poly.pdbx_strand_id
1 'polypeptide(L)'
;MRGSRQVSAGTRYPVEDSPGTFGLASPKCFKSRPEGFDSGLGYKPWWIAQHLVDKSTYSNVSMSRGLDNYLVDCAKRRGKEIGGLESVDEHVAVLGGLSERDGESLLIDALAHPKNGAAEFNRMHKAWLKGDTAALWAGDAQFRKAAPSIAARFVDERNVKWMPRIEAELKSGKPTAIVAGALHFSGPNSVIALLEKRGYKIEQL
;
A
#
# COMPACT_ATOMS: atom_id res chain seq x y z
N MET A 1 50.63 35.17 8.74
CA MET A 1 52.07 35.40 8.48
C MET A 1 52.87 34.30 9.17
N ARG A 2 53.75 33.62 8.42
CA ARG A 2 54.96 32.83 8.78
C ARG A 2 54.87 31.90 10.03
N GLY A 3 55.20 30.61 9.99
CA GLY A 3 55.91 29.86 8.97
C GLY A 3 56.02 28.37 9.34
N SER A 4 56.08 27.61 8.27
CA SER A 4 56.62 26.26 8.04
C SER A 4 57.65 25.71 9.03
N ARG A 5 57.51 24.41 9.35
CA ARG A 5 58.63 23.46 9.37
C ARG A 5 58.23 22.20 8.60
N GLN A 6 59.09 21.86 7.64
CA GLN A 6 59.07 20.67 6.81
C GLN A 6 60.47 20.03 6.96
N VAL A 7 60.53 18.72 7.18
CA VAL A 7 61.70 17.83 7.01
C VAL A 7 61.07 16.44 6.72
N SER A 8 61.02 15.92 5.48
CA SER A 8 62.07 15.20 4.70
C SER A 8 62.60 13.96 5.43
N ALA A 9 62.83 12.75 4.89
CA ALA A 9 62.56 12.02 3.64
C ALA A 9 63.04 10.56 3.85
N GLY A 10 62.61 9.61 3.00
CA GLY A 10 63.21 8.26 2.82
C GLY A 10 62.64 7.17 3.75
N THR A 11 62.34 5.94 3.35
CA THR A 11 62.89 5.09 2.28
C THR A 11 61.87 3.98 1.92
N ARG A 12 61.99 3.40 0.72
CA ARG A 12 61.07 2.43 0.10
C ARG A 12 61.52 0.96 0.23
N TYR A 13 60.51 0.08 0.40
CA TYR A 13 60.34 -1.36 0.02
C TYR A 13 61.22 -2.47 0.67
N PRO A 14 60.86 -3.76 0.53
CA PRO A 14 59.58 -4.45 0.79
C PRO A 14 59.80 -5.78 1.56
N VAL A 15 58.76 -6.41 2.13
CA VAL A 15 58.79 -7.85 2.40
C VAL A 15 57.40 -8.44 2.13
N GLU A 16 57.35 -9.34 1.15
CA GLU A 16 56.23 -10.25 0.88
C GLU A 16 56.08 -11.23 2.04
N ASP A 17 54.85 -11.53 2.45
CA ASP A 17 54.52 -12.81 3.07
C ASP A 17 53.09 -13.21 2.69
N SER A 18 52.98 -14.31 1.95
CA SER A 18 51.85 -15.24 1.93
C SER A 18 52.42 -16.58 2.42
N PRO A 19 51.72 -17.43 3.20
CA PRO A 19 50.39 -17.93 2.84
C PRO A 19 49.45 -18.21 4.04
N GLY A 20 48.16 -18.45 3.79
CA GLY A 20 47.30 -19.08 4.81
C GLY A 20 45.81 -18.78 4.71
N THR A 21 45.12 -19.57 3.91
CA THR A 21 43.67 -19.63 3.77
C THR A 21 42.99 -20.01 5.10
N PHE A 22 42.18 -19.11 5.67
CA PHE A 22 41.09 -19.46 6.58
C PHE A 22 39.79 -18.85 6.05
N GLY A 23 38.93 -19.72 5.52
CA GLY A 23 37.63 -19.36 5.00
C GLY A 23 36.67 -19.01 6.14
N LEU A 24 36.32 -17.73 6.25
CA LEU A 24 35.10 -17.31 6.91
C LEU A 24 34.03 -17.17 5.82
N ALA A 25 33.05 -18.06 5.86
CA ALA A 25 31.86 -17.95 5.03
C ALA A 25 31.10 -16.66 5.41
N SER A 26 31.18 -15.65 4.55
CA SER A 26 30.30 -14.48 4.62
C SER A 26 28.85 -14.92 4.43
N PRO A 27 27.89 -14.40 5.22
CA PRO A 27 26.48 -14.64 4.96
C PRO A 27 26.17 -14.09 3.56
N LYS A 28 25.55 -14.92 2.72
CA LYS A 28 25.13 -14.57 1.36
C LYS A 28 24.33 -13.27 1.40
N CYS A 29 25.01 -12.18 1.11
CA CYS A 29 24.43 -10.89 0.85
C CYS A 29 23.48 -11.10 -0.34
N PHE A 30 22.17 -10.92 -0.12
CA PHE A 30 21.21 -10.83 -1.21
C PHE A 30 21.62 -9.64 -2.08
N LYS A 31 22.35 -9.91 -3.16
CA LYS A 31 22.70 -8.95 -4.19
C LYS A 31 22.22 -9.48 -5.53
N SER A 32 21.09 -8.94 -5.96
CA SER A 32 21.01 -8.26 -7.24
C SER A 32 19.74 -7.42 -7.22
N ARG A 33 19.88 -6.09 -7.16
CA ARG A 33 18.87 -5.19 -7.74
C ARG A 33 18.58 -5.76 -9.13
N PRO A 34 17.33 -5.99 -9.54
CA PRO A 34 17.06 -6.47 -10.89
C PRO A 34 17.75 -5.53 -11.88
N GLU A 35 18.80 -6.02 -12.55
CA GLU A 35 19.44 -5.26 -13.63
C GLU A 35 18.38 -5.09 -14.72
N GLY A 36 18.05 -3.84 -15.05
CA GLY A 36 17.11 -3.52 -16.13
C GLY A 36 15.88 -2.70 -15.75
N PHE A 37 15.71 -2.28 -14.49
CA PHE A 37 14.62 -1.36 -14.13
C PHE A 37 15.15 -0.01 -13.61
N ASP A 38 15.98 0.65 -14.43
CA ASP A 38 16.19 2.09 -14.32
C ASP A 38 15.39 2.73 -15.44
N SER A 39 14.17 3.20 -15.12
CA SER A 39 13.22 3.67 -16.14
C SER A 39 13.70 4.90 -16.92
N GLY A 40 14.89 5.44 -16.63
CA GLY A 40 15.41 6.73 -17.13
C GLY A 40 14.59 7.94 -16.65
N LEU A 41 13.36 7.70 -16.20
CA LEU A 41 12.36 8.65 -15.72
C LEU A 41 12.34 8.75 -14.17
N GLY A 42 13.04 7.86 -13.47
CA GLY A 42 13.14 7.87 -12.00
C GLY A 42 11.85 7.45 -11.26
N TYR A 43 10.91 6.78 -11.93
CA TYR A 43 9.69 6.30 -11.27
C TYR A 43 9.97 5.15 -10.31
N LYS A 44 9.37 5.21 -9.12
CA LYS A 44 9.38 4.11 -8.16
C LYS A 44 8.64 2.88 -8.72
N PRO A 45 9.07 1.64 -8.42
CA PRO A 45 8.44 0.42 -8.94
C PRO A 45 6.92 0.34 -8.75
N TRP A 46 6.41 0.75 -7.58
CA TRP A 46 4.97 0.75 -7.29
C TRP A 46 4.16 1.65 -8.23
N TRP A 47 4.75 2.77 -8.67
CA TRP A 47 4.09 3.70 -9.59
C TRP A 47 3.88 3.05 -10.95
N ILE A 48 4.88 2.29 -11.41
CA ILE A 48 4.78 1.57 -12.67
C ILE A 48 3.78 0.41 -12.52
N ALA A 49 3.82 -0.33 -11.41
CA ALA A 49 2.86 -1.40 -11.12
C ALA A 49 1.40 -0.94 -11.25
N GLN A 50 1.07 0.25 -10.72
CA GLN A 50 -0.29 0.81 -10.79
C GLN A 50 -0.78 1.05 -12.22
N HIS A 51 0.13 1.23 -13.19
CA HIS A 51 -0.21 1.47 -14.60
C HIS A 51 -0.23 0.20 -15.45
N LEU A 52 0.18 -0.95 -14.90
CA LEU A 52 0.16 -2.26 -15.58
C LEU A 52 -1.14 -3.02 -15.36
N VAL A 53 -2.12 -2.44 -14.68
CA VAL A 53 -3.42 -3.06 -14.42
C VAL A 53 -4.13 -3.40 -15.74
N ASP A 54 -4.45 -4.68 -15.94
CA ASP A 54 -5.17 -5.14 -17.13
C ASP A 54 -6.59 -4.58 -17.14
N LYS A 55 -6.84 -3.64 -18.06
CA LYS A 55 -8.14 -2.98 -18.25
C LYS A 55 -9.26 -3.96 -18.62
N SER A 56 -8.94 -5.13 -19.17
CA SER A 56 -9.93 -6.17 -19.49
C SER A 56 -10.69 -6.66 -18.26
N THR A 57 -10.01 -6.65 -17.09
CA THR A 57 -10.58 -7.03 -15.78
C THR A 57 -11.80 -6.20 -15.40
N TYR A 58 -11.85 -4.94 -15.84
CA TYR A 58 -12.87 -3.96 -15.47
C TYR A 58 -13.77 -3.57 -16.65
N SER A 59 -13.79 -4.37 -17.72
CA SER A 59 -14.48 -4.05 -18.98
C SER A 59 -15.99 -3.81 -18.85
N ASN A 60 -16.62 -4.31 -17.78
CA ASN A 60 -18.04 -4.12 -17.48
C ASN A 60 -18.35 -2.98 -16.49
N VAL A 61 -17.35 -2.22 -16.05
CA VAL A 61 -17.52 -1.08 -15.12
C VAL A 61 -16.94 0.20 -15.69
N SER A 62 -17.48 1.34 -15.25
CA SER A 62 -17.12 2.66 -15.74
C SER A 62 -16.29 3.40 -14.70
N MET A 63 -15.01 3.62 -15.00
CA MET A 63 -14.11 4.38 -14.11
C MET A 63 -14.55 5.86 -13.98
N SER A 64 -15.18 6.43 -15.01
CA SER A 64 -15.69 7.81 -15.00
C SER A 64 -17.02 7.96 -14.24
N ARG A 65 -17.73 6.87 -13.96
CA ARG A 65 -19.00 6.84 -13.20
C ARG A 65 -18.86 6.05 -11.90
N GLY A 66 -17.74 6.23 -11.21
CA GLY A 66 -17.49 5.62 -9.90
C GLY A 66 -18.51 6.07 -8.84
N LEU A 67 -18.81 5.20 -7.89
CA LEU A 67 -19.77 5.46 -6.82
C LEU A 67 -19.34 6.65 -5.94
N ASP A 68 -18.05 6.78 -5.65
CA ASP A 68 -17.48 7.85 -4.83
C ASP A 68 -17.81 9.23 -5.43
N ASN A 69 -17.57 9.40 -6.74
CA ASN A 69 -17.90 10.64 -7.45
C ASN A 69 -19.40 10.92 -7.42
N TYR A 70 -20.22 9.87 -7.64
CA TYR A 70 -21.68 10.00 -7.57
C TYR A 70 -22.15 10.46 -6.18
N LEU A 71 -21.60 9.91 -5.10
CA LEU A 71 -21.96 10.27 -3.73
C LEU A 71 -21.48 11.67 -3.36
N VAL A 72 -20.28 12.07 -3.78
CA VAL A 72 -19.77 13.44 -3.63
C VAL A 72 -20.68 14.44 -4.36
N ASP A 73 -21.08 14.15 -5.59
CA ASP A 73 -21.99 15.02 -6.35
C ASP A 73 -23.37 15.12 -5.70
N CYS A 74 -23.88 14.00 -5.18
CA CYS A 74 -25.13 13.99 -4.41
C CYS A 74 -25.03 14.84 -3.13
N ALA A 75 -23.93 14.72 -2.38
CA ALA A 75 -23.68 15.50 -1.18
C ALA A 75 -23.62 17.00 -1.50
N LYS A 76 -22.87 17.39 -2.54
CA LYS A 76 -22.79 18.78 -3.03
C LYS A 76 -24.15 19.33 -3.42
N ARG A 77 -24.93 18.61 -4.25
CA ARG A 77 -26.28 19.03 -4.66
C ARG A 77 -27.24 19.21 -3.49
N ARG A 78 -27.05 18.46 -2.40
CA ARG A 78 -27.89 18.51 -1.20
C ARG A 78 -27.33 19.41 -0.10
N GLY A 79 -26.25 20.16 -0.36
CA GLY A 79 -25.60 21.03 0.62
C GLY A 79 -25.11 20.30 1.86
N LYS A 80 -24.69 19.03 1.72
CA LYS A 80 -24.14 18.24 2.82
C LYS A 80 -22.67 18.58 3.04
N GLU A 81 -22.26 18.60 4.30
CA GLU A 81 -20.86 18.69 4.70
C GLU A 81 -20.09 17.47 4.16
N ILE A 82 -18.90 17.69 3.62
CA ILE A 82 -18.02 16.65 3.09
C ILE A 82 -16.67 16.77 3.78
N GLY A 83 -16.26 15.70 4.45
CA GLY A 83 -14.95 15.59 5.11
C GLY A 83 -14.18 14.36 4.62
N GLY A 84 -12.85 14.39 4.80
CA GLY A 84 -11.96 13.29 4.46
C GLY A 84 -11.59 12.43 5.67
N LEU A 85 -11.63 11.11 5.52
CA LEU A 85 -11.08 10.17 6.52
C LEU A 85 -9.56 10.29 6.65
N GLU A 86 -8.89 10.76 5.60
CA GLU A 86 -7.48 11.11 5.55
C GLU A 86 -7.26 12.32 4.63
N SER A 87 -6.10 12.97 4.74
CA SER A 87 -5.64 14.03 3.85
C SER A 87 -5.04 13.44 2.55
N VAL A 88 -4.83 14.31 1.55
CA VAL A 88 -4.15 13.92 0.31
C VAL A 88 -2.73 13.41 0.60
N ASP A 89 -1.99 14.09 1.48
CA ASP A 89 -0.63 13.68 1.84
C ASP A 89 -0.62 12.33 2.59
N GLU A 90 -1.57 12.11 3.49
CA GLU A 90 -1.74 10.83 4.18
C GLU A 90 -2.00 9.70 3.17
N HIS A 91 -2.87 9.94 2.18
CA HIS A 91 -3.17 8.99 1.11
C HIS A 91 -1.94 8.71 0.22
N VAL A 92 -1.25 9.75 -0.24
CA VAL A 92 -0.04 9.62 -1.08
C VAL A 92 1.06 8.87 -0.33
N ALA A 93 1.21 9.09 0.97
CA ALA A 93 2.19 8.41 1.80
C ALA A 93 1.96 6.89 1.90
N VAL A 94 0.73 6.39 1.69
CA VAL A 94 0.41 4.96 1.68
C VAL A 94 1.26 4.24 0.62
N LEU A 95 1.30 4.75 -0.61
CA LEU A 95 2.10 4.16 -1.69
C LEU A 95 3.52 4.72 -1.73
N GLY A 96 3.67 6.05 -1.55
CA GLY A 96 4.96 6.73 -1.63
C GLY A 96 5.96 6.31 -0.56
N GLY A 97 5.46 5.82 0.57
CA GLY A 97 6.25 5.31 1.70
C GLY A 97 6.46 3.80 1.72
N LEU A 98 6.15 3.07 0.64
CA LEU A 98 6.55 1.67 0.50
C LEU A 98 8.08 1.55 0.47
N SER A 99 8.61 0.45 1.03
CA SER A 99 10.01 0.12 0.83
C SER A 99 10.26 -0.20 -0.65
N GLU A 100 11.51 -0.06 -1.11
CA GLU A 100 11.88 -0.45 -2.49
C GLU A 100 11.49 -1.90 -2.77
N ARG A 101 11.72 -2.79 -1.79
CA ARG A 101 11.36 -4.22 -1.89
C ARG A 101 9.85 -4.44 -2.01
N ASP A 102 9.04 -3.72 -1.25
CA ASP A 102 7.57 -3.82 -1.35
C ASP A 102 7.09 -3.29 -2.70
N GLY A 103 7.67 -2.19 -3.17
CA GLY A 103 7.39 -1.64 -4.49
C GLY A 103 7.75 -2.60 -5.63
N GLU A 104 8.92 -3.23 -5.57
CA GLU A 104 9.34 -4.27 -6.52
C GLU A 104 8.40 -5.48 -6.48
N SER A 105 7.94 -5.87 -5.29
CA SER A 105 6.99 -6.98 -5.13
C SER A 105 5.64 -6.69 -5.81
N LEU A 106 5.12 -5.46 -5.68
CA LEU A 106 3.92 -5.03 -6.41
C LEU A 106 4.11 -5.03 -7.92
N LEU A 107 5.28 -4.62 -8.39
CA LEU A 107 5.59 -4.62 -9.82
C LEU A 107 5.65 -6.04 -10.39
N ILE A 108 6.30 -6.97 -9.68
CA ILE A 108 6.36 -8.38 -10.08
C ILE A 108 4.96 -8.99 -10.12
N ASP A 109 4.13 -8.72 -9.11
CA ASP A 109 2.74 -9.19 -9.08
C ASP A 109 1.91 -8.65 -10.26
N ALA A 110 2.03 -7.35 -10.54
CA ALA A 110 1.37 -6.71 -11.67
C ALA A 110 1.82 -7.33 -13.02
N LEU A 111 3.11 -7.63 -13.16
CA LEU A 111 3.67 -8.28 -14.35
C LEU A 111 3.28 -9.76 -14.50
N ALA A 112 2.93 -10.44 -13.41
CA ALA A 112 2.56 -11.85 -13.45
C ALA A 112 1.20 -12.10 -14.15
N HIS A 113 0.41 -11.06 -14.41
CA HIS A 113 -0.88 -11.09 -15.13
C HIS A 113 -1.74 -12.31 -14.77
N PRO A 114 -2.38 -12.34 -13.58
CA PRO A 114 -3.17 -13.49 -13.17
C PRO A 114 -4.28 -13.77 -14.19
N LYS A 115 -4.24 -14.97 -14.79
CA LYS A 115 -5.13 -15.41 -15.89
C LYS A 115 -6.64 -15.37 -15.59
N ASN A 116 -7.03 -15.08 -14.34
CA ASN A 116 -8.40 -15.12 -13.83
C ASN A 116 -8.91 -13.78 -13.28
N GLY A 117 -8.24 -12.65 -13.56
CA GLY A 117 -8.58 -11.33 -13.01
C GLY A 117 -10.06 -10.95 -13.14
N ALA A 118 -10.66 -11.12 -14.32
CA ALA A 118 -12.07 -10.81 -14.55
C ALA A 118 -13.04 -11.70 -13.74
N ALA A 119 -12.71 -12.97 -13.53
CA ALA A 119 -13.53 -13.87 -12.73
C ALA A 119 -13.49 -13.48 -11.24
N GLU A 120 -12.30 -13.13 -10.75
CA GLU A 120 -12.12 -12.66 -9.38
C GLU A 120 -12.82 -11.32 -9.15
N PHE A 121 -12.65 -10.36 -10.07
CA PHE A 121 -13.37 -9.09 -10.04
C PHE A 121 -14.89 -9.30 -9.96
N ASN A 122 -15.46 -10.17 -10.81
CA ASN A 122 -16.89 -10.44 -10.79
C ASN A 122 -17.37 -11.13 -9.51
N ARG A 123 -16.55 -11.99 -8.89
CA ARG A 123 -16.85 -12.56 -7.57
C ARG A 123 -16.89 -11.47 -6.50
N MET A 124 -15.85 -10.64 -6.43
CA MET A 124 -15.74 -9.53 -5.49
C MET A 124 -16.85 -8.50 -5.67
N HIS A 125 -17.20 -8.17 -6.91
CA HIS A 125 -18.30 -7.27 -7.23
C HIS A 125 -19.65 -7.80 -6.74
N LYS A 126 -19.93 -9.10 -6.91
CA LYS A 126 -21.15 -9.74 -6.38
C LYS A 126 -21.20 -9.76 -4.85
N ALA A 127 -20.05 -10.00 -4.20
CA ALA A 127 -19.95 -9.93 -2.74
C ALA A 127 -20.24 -8.51 -2.23
N TRP A 128 -19.64 -7.51 -2.88
CA TRP A 128 -19.87 -6.10 -2.57
C TRP A 128 -21.33 -5.69 -2.69
N LEU A 129 -22.02 -6.06 -3.78
CA LEU A 129 -23.46 -5.75 -3.96
C LEU A 129 -24.37 -6.34 -2.87
N LYS A 130 -23.94 -7.42 -2.22
CA LYS A 130 -24.68 -8.09 -1.14
C LYS A 130 -24.25 -7.64 0.26
N GLY A 131 -23.21 -6.81 0.37
CA GLY A 131 -22.58 -6.52 1.65
C GLY A 131 -21.93 -7.74 2.31
N ASP A 132 -21.49 -8.73 1.53
CA ASP A 132 -20.86 -9.95 2.06
C ASP A 132 -19.38 -9.67 2.42
N THR A 133 -19.17 -9.12 3.61
CA THR A 133 -17.84 -8.74 4.13
C THR A 133 -16.93 -9.95 4.34
N ALA A 134 -17.50 -11.14 4.58
CA ALA A 134 -16.74 -12.37 4.72
C ALA A 134 -16.17 -12.82 3.35
N ALA A 135 -16.98 -12.79 2.30
CA ALA A 135 -16.53 -13.10 0.95
C ALA A 135 -15.52 -12.07 0.42
N LEU A 136 -15.73 -10.78 0.70
CA LEU A 136 -14.79 -9.72 0.37
C LEU A 136 -13.43 -9.92 1.06
N TRP A 137 -13.45 -10.26 2.35
CA TRP A 137 -12.23 -10.62 3.07
C TRP A 137 -11.56 -11.84 2.44
N ALA A 138 -12.31 -12.89 2.13
CA ALA A 138 -11.75 -14.12 1.54
C ALA A 138 -11.11 -13.89 0.15
N GLY A 139 -11.69 -13.05 -0.71
CA GLY A 139 -11.17 -12.80 -2.06
C GLY A 139 -9.79 -12.15 -2.07
N ASP A 140 -9.49 -11.31 -1.08
CA ASP A 140 -8.17 -10.66 -0.96
C ASP A 140 -7.13 -11.53 -0.19
N ALA A 141 -7.49 -12.76 0.22
CA ALA A 141 -6.62 -13.60 1.06
C ALA A 141 -5.27 -13.96 0.42
N GLN A 142 -5.23 -14.16 -0.90
CA GLN A 142 -4.00 -14.45 -1.61
C GLN A 142 -3.02 -13.27 -1.52
N PHE A 143 -3.52 -12.05 -1.74
CA PHE A 143 -2.70 -10.84 -1.67
C PHE A 143 -2.19 -10.61 -0.25
N ARG A 144 -3.04 -10.73 0.78
CA ARG A 144 -2.60 -10.61 2.18
C ARG A 144 -1.56 -11.65 2.57
N LYS A 145 -1.64 -12.86 2.04
CA LYS A 145 -0.64 -13.91 2.29
C LYS A 145 0.68 -13.60 1.58
N ALA A 146 0.63 -13.09 0.35
CA ALA A 146 1.82 -12.80 -0.45
C ALA A 146 2.54 -11.52 0.01
N ALA A 147 1.78 -10.50 0.41
CA ALA A 147 2.28 -9.16 0.75
C ALA A 147 1.60 -8.62 2.03
N PRO A 148 1.80 -9.25 3.19
CA PRO A 148 1.11 -8.88 4.43
C PRO A 148 1.41 -7.44 4.89
N SER A 149 2.65 -6.97 4.72
CA SER A 149 3.05 -5.58 5.02
C SER A 149 2.28 -4.57 4.17
N ILE A 150 2.16 -4.85 2.86
CA ILE A 150 1.49 -3.97 1.92
C ILE A 150 -0.01 -3.96 2.17
N ALA A 151 -0.62 -5.12 2.39
CA ALA A 151 -2.04 -5.22 2.68
C ALA A 151 -2.42 -4.49 3.98
N ALA A 152 -1.63 -4.66 5.04
CA ALA A 152 -1.83 -3.93 6.30
C ALA A 152 -1.74 -2.42 6.08
N ARG A 153 -0.75 -1.96 5.32
CA ARG A 153 -0.57 -0.54 5.00
C ARG A 153 -1.72 0.05 4.18
N PHE A 154 -2.26 -0.72 3.23
CA PHE A 154 -3.31 -0.26 2.33
C PHE A 154 -4.69 -0.17 3.01
N VAL A 155 -4.93 -0.95 4.05
CA VAL A 155 -6.26 -1.06 4.68
C VAL A 155 -6.18 -0.93 6.20
N ASP A 156 -5.58 -1.90 6.89
CA ASP A 156 -5.64 -2.01 8.35
C ASP A 156 -5.08 -0.78 9.07
N GLU A 157 -3.89 -0.31 8.69
CA GLU A 157 -3.24 0.86 9.28
C GLU A 157 -4.06 2.13 9.06
N ARG A 158 -4.71 2.26 7.89
CA ARG A 158 -5.58 3.40 7.57
C ARG A 158 -6.85 3.35 8.40
N ASN A 159 -7.49 2.18 8.51
CA ASN A 159 -8.67 1.99 9.35
C ASN A 159 -8.39 2.43 10.79
N VAL A 160 -7.26 2.02 11.37
CA VAL A 160 -6.86 2.45 12.71
C VAL A 160 -6.69 3.97 12.80
N LYS A 161 -6.02 4.59 11.83
CA LYS A 161 -5.83 6.05 11.77
C LYS A 161 -7.14 6.84 11.59
N TRP A 162 -8.13 6.26 10.94
CA TRP A 162 -9.43 6.89 10.72
C TRP A 162 -10.33 6.89 11.97
N MET A 163 -10.10 5.98 12.91
CA MET A 163 -10.97 5.81 14.08
C MET A 163 -11.21 7.10 14.89
N PRO A 164 -10.20 7.91 15.24
CA PRO A 164 -10.44 9.15 15.97
C PRO A 164 -11.39 10.11 15.24
N ARG A 165 -11.28 10.22 13.91
CA ARG A 165 -12.16 11.07 13.09
C ARG A 165 -13.58 10.51 13.03
N ILE A 166 -13.70 9.20 12.80
CA ILE A 166 -14.99 8.51 12.76
C ILE A 166 -15.71 8.63 14.11
N GLU A 167 -15.01 8.41 15.23
CA GLU A 167 -15.59 8.55 16.57
C GLU A 167 -16.00 10.01 16.87
N ALA A 168 -15.25 10.99 16.39
CA ALA A 168 -15.62 12.40 16.54
C ALA A 168 -16.94 12.71 15.80
N GLU A 169 -17.09 12.23 14.56
CA GLU A 169 -18.33 12.38 13.80
C GLU A 169 -19.51 11.68 14.49
N LEU A 170 -19.32 10.44 14.98
CA LEU A 170 -20.35 9.72 15.72
C LEU A 170 -20.76 10.45 17.01
N LYS A 171 -19.81 11.02 17.75
CA LYS A 171 -20.06 11.78 18.98
C LYS A 171 -20.76 13.12 18.73
N SER A 172 -20.70 13.66 17.51
CA SER A 172 -21.43 14.87 17.14
C SER A 172 -22.96 14.70 17.16
N GLY A 173 -23.45 13.45 17.11
CA GLY A 173 -24.87 13.13 17.04
C GLY A 173 -25.50 13.39 15.67
N LYS A 174 -24.74 13.87 14.69
CA LYS A 174 -25.21 14.08 13.31
C LYS A 174 -25.26 12.72 12.58
N PRO A 175 -26.34 12.43 11.83
CA PRO A 175 -26.33 11.30 10.90
C PRO A 175 -25.26 11.50 9.82
N THR A 176 -24.20 10.68 9.86
CA THR A 176 -23.05 10.77 8.97
C THR A 176 -22.92 9.49 8.14
N ALA A 177 -22.79 9.65 6.82
CA ALA A 177 -22.46 8.54 5.92
C ALA A 177 -20.94 8.47 5.76
N ILE A 178 -20.35 7.30 6.05
CA ILE A 178 -18.93 7.02 5.85
C ILE A 178 -18.79 6.20 4.58
N VAL A 179 -17.98 6.69 3.64
CA VAL A 179 -17.77 6.06 2.33
C VAL A 179 -16.28 5.74 2.20
N ALA A 180 -15.96 4.47 1.91
CA ALA A 180 -14.61 3.99 1.66
C ALA A 180 -14.64 2.74 0.77
N GLY A 181 -13.47 2.29 0.30
CA GLY A 181 -13.36 1.06 -0.47
C GLY A 181 -13.82 -0.18 0.32
N ALA A 182 -14.36 -1.18 -0.38
CA ALA A 182 -15.04 -2.34 0.21
C ALA A 182 -14.19 -3.11 1.24
N LEU A 183 -12.87 -3.23 1.02
CA LEU A 183 -11.97 -3.91 1.95
C LEU A 183 -11.83 -3.20 3.30
N HIS A 184 -12.08 -1.89 3.38
CA HIS A 184 -12.07 -1.16 4.66
C HIS A 184 -13.16 -1.64 5.63
N PHE A 185 -14.20 -2.30 5.13
CA PHE A 185 -15.31 -2.83 5.91
C PHE A 185 -15.25 -4.35 6.09
N SER A 186 -14.15 -5.00 5.68
CA SER A 186 -14.02 -6.46 5.66
C SER A 186 -12.85 -6.94 6.51
N GLY A 187 -13.04 -8.00 7.31
CA GLY A 187 -11.99 -8.60 8.13
C GLY A 187 -11.86 -8.05 9.56
N PRO A 188 -10.88 -8.56 10.33
CA PRO A 188 -10.77 -8.35 11.79
C PRO A 188 -10.32 -6.94 12.21
N ASN A 189 -9.72 -6.19 11.28
CA ASN A 189 -9.28 -4.80 11.44
C ASN A 189 -10.11 -3.84 10.57
N SER A 190 -11.29 -4.27 10.13
CA SER A 190 -12.24 -3.41 9.43
C SER A 190 -12.75 -2.28 10.32
N VAL A 191 -13.23 -1.19 9.70
CA VAL A 191 -13.94 -0.11 10.40
C VAL A 191 -15.08 -0.67 11.25
N ILE A 192 -15.84 -1.64 10.72
CA ILE A 192 -16.95 -2.30 11.44
C ILE A 192 -16.42 -2.99 12.71
N ALA A 193 -15.43 -3.89 12.57
CA ALA A 193 -14.88 -4.62 13.70
C ALA A 193 -14.23 -3.69 14.75
N LEU A 194 -13.59 -2.60 14.30
CA LEU A 194 -12.99 -1.61 15.20
C LEU A 194 -14.03 -0.80 15.97
N LEU A 195 -15.19 -0.52 15.37
CA LEU A 195 -16.31 0.15 16.04
C LEU A 195 -17.01 -0.80 17.03
N GLU A 196 -17.25 -2.05 16.66
CA GLU A 196 -17.82 -3.05 17.57
C GLU A 196 -16.95 -3.24 18.82
N LYS A 197 -15.62 -3.33 18.66
CA LYS A 197 -14.66 -3.38 19.77
C LYS A 197 -14.72 -2.16 20.70
N ARG A 198 -15.22 -1.02 20.21
CA ARG A 198 -15.43 0.22 20.98
C ARG A 198 -16.83 0.32 21.59
N GLY A 199 -17.66 -0.71 21.45
CA GLY A 199 -19.00 -0.77 22.04
C GLY A 199 -20.10 -0.17 21.17
N TYR A 200 -19.82 0.16 19.91
CA TYR A 200 -20.86 0.60 18.98
C TYR A 200 -21.69 -0.61 18.51
N LYS A 201 -23.01 -0.43 18.45
CA LYS A 201 -23.92 -1.40 17.84
C LYS A 201 -23.91 -1.19 16.33
N ILE A 202 -23.56 -2.23 15.58
CA ILE A 202 -23.61 -2.23 14.13
C ILE A 202 -24.80 -3.07 13.67
N GLU A 203 -25.51 -2.57 12.67
CA GLU A 203 -26.63 -3.25 12.03
C GLU A 203 -26.45 -3.15 10.51
N GLN A 204 -26.58 -4.29 9.83
CA GLN A 204 -26.65 -4.32 8.38
C GLN A 204 -28.12 -4.18 7.97
N LEU A 205 -28.42 -3.14 7.20
CA LEU A 205 -29.76 -2.81 6.71
C LEU A 205 -30.10 -3.57 5.43
#